data_AF-A0A226WRS2-F1
#
_entry.id   AF-A0A226WRS2-F1
#
_cell.length_a   1.000
_cell.length_b   1.000
_cell.length_c   1.000
_cell.angle_alpha   90.00
_cell.angle_beta   90.00
_cell.angle_gamma   90.00
#
_symmetry.space_group_name_H-M   'P 1'
#
loop_
_entity.id
_entity.type
_entity.pdbx_description
1 polymer ?
#
loop_
_entity_poly.entity_id
_entity_poly.type
_entity_poly.pdbx_seq_one_letter_code
_entity_poly.pdbx_strand_id
1 'polypeptide(L)'
;MLDNLADYLLGIIGKRLGERGVITHEELPECIQKLESAVATDKQERAEHDGHFHEGEPGHEPHEIPVGLAQRAYPFLDMMRLAHQAEGDILWGV
;
A
#
# COMPACT_ATOMS: atom_id res chain seq x y z
N MET A 1 13.49 -9.70 -2.06
CA MET A 1 12.49 -9.34 -3.09
C MET A 1 11.33 -8.60 -2.42
N LEU A 2 11.62 -7.41 -1.88
CA LEU A 2 10.65 -6.47 -1.25
C LEU A 2 10.63 -5.11 -1.97
N ASP A 3 11.60 -4.88 -2.86
CA ASP A 3 11.78 -3.69 -3.71
C ASP A 3 10.51 -3.29 -4.47
N ASN A 4 9.71 -4.29 -4.85
CA ASN A 4 8.52 -4.06 -5.69
C ASN A 4 7.35 -3.42 -4.92
N LEU A 5 7.29 -3.57 -3.60
CA LEU A 5 6.16 -3.05 -2.82
C LEU A 5 6.30 -1.54 -2.57
N ALA A 6 7.49 -1.09 -2.19
CA ALA A 6 7.73 0.32 -1.93
C ALA A 6 7.57 1.14 -3.23
N ASP A 7 8.12 0.64 -4.34
CA ASP A 7 7.92 1.26 -5.66
C ASP A 7 6.45 1.28 -6.07
N TYR A 8 5.70 0.20 -5.84
CA TYR A 8 4.27 0.14 -6.14
C TYR A 8 3.44 1.10 -5.29
N LEU A 9 3.69 1.18 -3.97
CA LEU A 9 3.00 2.11 -3.06
C LEU A 9 3.29 3.57 -3.42
N LEU A 10 4.55 3.90 -3.71
CA LEU A 10 4.91 5.24 -4.18
C LEU A 10 4.31 5.53 -5.56
N GLY A 11 4.27 4.54 -6.45
CA GLY A 11 3.65 4.64 -7.76
C GLY A 11 2.17 4.99 -7.70
N ILE A 12 1.42 4.43 -6.74
CA ILE A 12 0.00 4.74 -6.50
C ILE A 12 -0.20 6.23 -6.17
N ILE A 13 0.68 6.81 -5.35
CA ILE A 13 0.60 8.23 -4.99
C ILE A 13 1.22 9.15 -6.06
N GLY A 14 1.75 8.58 -7.16
CA GLY A 14 2.40 9.32 -8.26
C GLY A 14 3.85 9.70 -7.98
N LYS A 15 4.49 9.09 -6.99
CA LYS A 15 5.90 9.28 -6.64
C LYS A 15 6.71 8.10 -7.17
N ARG A 16 8.01 8.31 -7.40
CA ARG A 16 8.95 7.23 -7.75
C ARG A 16 9.82 6.92 -6.54
N LEU A 17 10.11 5.64 -6.32
CA LEU A 17 11.11 5.24 -5.35
C LEU A 17 12.49 5.64 -5.88
N GLY A 18 12.99 6.78 -5.41
CA GLY A 18 14.35 7.25 -5.66
C GLY A 18 15.22 7.10 -4.42
N GLU A 19 16.54 7.23 -4.61
CA GLU A 19 17.52 7.27 -3.51
C GLU A 19 17.20 8.35 -2.48
N ARG A 20 16.51 9.41 -2.90
CA ARG A 20 16.02 10.52 -2.07
C ARG A 20 14.62 10.92 -2.48
N GLY A 21 13.83 11.37 -1.53
CA GLY A 21 12.53 11.96 -1.82
C GLY A 21 11.89 12.61 -0.61
N VAL A 22 10.84 13.36 -0.90
CA VAL A 22 10.04 14.08 0.08
C VAL A 22 8.56 14.01 -0.31
N ILE A 23 7.72 13.83 0.71
CA ILE A 23 6.28 14.08 0.65
C ILE A 23 6.04 15.26 1.60
N THR A 24 5.68 16.41 1.03
CA THR A 24 5.44 17.61 1.84
C THR A 24 4.11 17.52 2.56
N HIS A 25 3.94 18.32 3.62
CA HIS A 25 2.69 18.36 4.37
C HIS A 25 1.46 18.68 3.49
N GLU A 26 1.66 19.46 2.42
CA GLU A 26 0.63 19.84 1.45
C GLU A 26 0.24 18.69 0.52
N GLU A 27 1.18 17.78 0.24
CA GLU A 27 0.96 16.60 -0.60
C GLU A 27 0.36 15.42 0.17
N LEU A 28 0.53 15.38 1.50
CA LEU A 28 0.05 14.29 2.35
C LEU A 28 -1.45 13.98 2.18
N PRO A 29 -2.39 14.96 2.20
CA PRO A 29 -3.82 14.69 2.03
C PRO A 29 -4.14 13.98 0.72
N GLU A 30 -3.50 14.41 -0.38
CA GLU A 30 -3.71 13.83 -1.70
C GLU A 30 -3.11 12.41 -1.77
N CYS A 31 -1.91 12.23 -1.23
CA CYS A 31 -1.24 10.93 -1.17
C CYS A 31 -2.05 9.91 -0.35
N ILE A 32 -2.58 10.32 0.80
CA ILE A 32 -3.44 9.49 1.64
C ILE A 32 -4.70 9.06 0.86
N GLN A 33 -5.41 9.98 0.21
CA GLN A 33 -6.62 9.65 -0.55
C GLN A 33 -6.35 8.67 -1.71
N LYS A 34 -5.26 8.89 -2.46
CA LYS A 34 -4.85 7.99 -3.56
C LYS A 34 -4.56 6.58 -3.03
N LEU A 35 -3.82 6.49 -1.94
CA LEU A 35 -3.46 5.20 -1.35
C LEU A 35 -4.68 4.49 -0.76
N GLU A 36 -5.57 5.20 -0.07
CA GLU A 36 -6.83 4.63 0.44
C GLU A 36 -7.72 4.11 -0.69
N SER A 37 -7.82 4.86 -1.79
CA SER A 37 -8.60 4.43 -2.97
C SER A 37 -8.02 3.17 -3.59
N ALA A 38 -6.70 3.10 -3.78
CA ALA A 38 -6.05 1.90 -4.33
C ALA A 38 -6.20 0.69 -3.40
N VAL A 39 -6.11 0.88 -2.08
CA VAL A 39 -6.37 -0.17 -1.09
C VAL A 39 -7.83 -0.65 -1.14
N ALA A 40 -8.79 0.25 -1.31
CA ALA A 40 -10.20 -0.10 -1.45
C ALA A 40 -10.45 -0.91 -2.74
N THR A 41 -9.84 -0.49 -3.86
CA THR A 41 -9.91 -1.22 -5.13
C THR A 41 -9.29 -2.62 -5.02
N ASP A 42 -8.08 -2.75 -4.46
CA ASP A 42 -7.42 -4.06 -4.23
C ASP A 42 -8.28 -4.98 -3.36
N LYS A 43 -8.89 -4.43 -2.30
CA LYS A 43 -9.80 -5.18 -1.43
C LYS A 43 -11.04 -5.68 -2.18
N GLN A 44 -11.60 -4.86 -3.07
CA GLN A 44 -12.76 -5.24 -3.87
C GLN A 44 -12.39 -6.33 -4.89
N GLU A 45 -11.34 -6.12 -5.68
CA GLU A 45 -10.83 -7.08 -6.66
C GLU A 45 -10.55 -8.44 -6.00
N ARG A 46 -9.99 -8.43 -4.80
CA ARG A 46 -9.72 -9.66 -4.06
C ARG A 46 -10.97 -10.33 -3.52
N ALA A 47 -11.96 -9.57 -3.04
CA ALA A 47 -13.24 -10.14 -2.62
C ALA A 47 -13.99 -10.81 -3.80
N GLU A 48 -13.84 -10.27 -5.00
CA GLU A 48 -14.42 -10.83 -6.23
C GLU A 48 -13.65 -12.08 -6.72
N HIS A 49 -12.33 -12.14 -6.49
CA HIS A 49 -11.48 -13.25 -6.93
C HIS A 49 -11.40 -14.42 -5.93
N ASP A 50 -11.54 -14.16 -4.62
CA ASP A 50 -11.58 -15.17 -3.55
C ASP A 50 -12.90 -15.97 -3.56
N GLY A 51 -13.97 -15.39 -4.12
CA GLY A 51 -15.24 -16.08 -4.37
C GLY A 51 -15.19 -17.19 -5.43
N HIS A 52 -14.04 -17.39 -6.09
CA HIS A 52 -13.84 -18.40 -7.13
C HIS A 52 -12.80 -19.48 -6.78
N PHE A 53 -12.20 -19.47 -5.58
CA PHE A 53 -11.36 -20.58 -5.15
C PHE A 53 -12.23 -21.67 -4.52
N HIS A 54 -12.56 -22.67 -5.34
CA HIS A 54 -13.21 -23.91 -4.93
C HIS A 54 -12.49 -24.52 -3.71
N GLU A 55 -13.21 -24.60 -2.59
CA GLU A 55 -13.08 -25.67 -1.62
C GLU A 55 -13.12 -27.01 -2.37
N GLY A 56 -12.01 -27.76 -2.42
CA GLY A 56 -12.12 -29.19 -2.77
C GLY A 56 -10.98 -29.93 -3.48
N GLU A 57 -9.71 -29.54 -3.43
CA GLU A 57 -8.63 -30.46 -3.84
C GLU A 57 -7.60 -30.71 -2.71
N PRO A 58 -7.45 -31.97 -2.23
CA PRO A 58 -6.49 -32.33 -1.20
C PRO A 58 -5.11 -32.53 -1.85
N GLY A 59 -4.25 -31.51 -1.77
CA GLY A 59 -2.87 -31.67 -2.24
C GLY A 59 -2.05 -30.42 -2.48
N HIS A 60 -2.62 -29.22 -2.38
CA HIS A 60 -1.84 -27.99 -2.52
C HIS A 60 -1.57 -27.39 -1.14
N GLU A 61 -0.28 -27.29 -0.84
CA GLU A 61 0.34 -26.65 0.31
C GLU A 61 -0.35 -25.31 0.63
N PRO A 62 -0.41 -24.87 1.90
CA PRO A 62 -1.04 -23.60 2.26
C PRO A 62 -0.31 -22.48 1.54
N HIS A 63 -0.78 -22.11 0.34
CA HIS A 63 -0.29 -20.99 -0.42
C HIS A 63 -0.45 -19.80 0.51
N GLU A 64 0.69 -19.31 1.01
CA GLU A 64 0.83 -18.17 1.88
C GLU A 64 -0.14 -17.10 1.38
N ILE A 65 -1.24 -16.87 2.12
CA ILE A 65 -2.26 -15.91 1.74
C ILE A 65 -1.51 -14.63 1.39
N PRO A 66 -1.46 -14.19 0.11
CA PRO A 66 -0.60 -13.09 -0.25
C PRO A 66 -1.07 -11.90 0.57
N VAL A 67 -0.19 -11.41 1.45
CA VAL A 67 -0.51 -10.33 2.39
C VAL A 67 -1.03 -9.17 1.53
N GLY A 68 -2.32 -8.85 1.66
CA GLY A 68 -3.01 -7.94 0.72
C GLY A 68 -2.36 -6.56 0.71
N LEU A 69 -2.50 -5.81 -0.39
CA LEU A 69 -1.95 -4.46 -0.50
C LEU A 69 -2.40 -3.61 0.71
N ALA A 70 -3.66 -3.76 1.11
CA ALA A 70 -4.23 -3.16 2.31
C ALA A 70 -3.35 -3.36 3.56
N GLN A 71 -3.07 -4.63 3.91
CA GLN A 71 -2.35 -4.99 5.13
C GLN A 71 -0.91 -4.47 5.16
N ARG A 72 -0.32 -4.26 3.97
CA ARG A 72 1.03 -3.72 3.79
C ARG A 72 1.06 -2.18 3.72
N ALA A 73 0.02 -1.56 3.18
CA ALA A 73 -0.11 -0.11 3.05
C ALA A 73 -0.48 0.57 4.38
N TYR A 74 -1.21 -0.12 5.27
CA TYR A 74 -1.70 0.45 6.54
C TYR A 74 -0.62 1.13 7.39
N PRO A 75 0.57 0.53 7.66
CA PRO A 75 1.61 1.19 8.44
C PRO A 75 2.09 2.50 7.82
N PHE A 76 2.22 2.54 6.49
CA PHE A 76 2.64 3.73 5.77
C PHE A 76 1.55 4.82 5.77
N LEU A 77 0.29 4.40 5.64
CA LEU A 77 -0.89 5.27 5.69
C LEU A 77 -1.06 5.89 7.09
N ASP A 78 -0.83 5.12 8.14
CA ASP A 78 -0.84 5.60 9.52
C ASP A 78 0.28 6.63 9.76
N MET A 79 1.49 6.35 9.28
CA MET A 79 2.61 7.30 9.32
C MET A 79 2.28 8.60 8.58
N MET A 80 1.66 8.55 7.40
CA MET A 80 1.24 9.74 6.66
C MET A 80 0.18 10.55 7.42
N ARG A 81 -0.78 9.89 8.08
CA ARG A 81 -1.79 10.56 8.91
C ARG A 81 -1.18 11.24 10.14
N LEU A 82 -0.19 10.60 10.78
CA LEU A 82 0.53 11.17 11.91
C LEU A 82 1.39 12.36 11.47
N ALA A 83 2.12 12.24 10.37
CA ALA A 83 2.90 13.34 9.80
C ALA A 83 2.02 14.55 9.44
N HIS A 84 0.85 14.31 8.85
CA HIS A 84 -0.09 15.37 8.50
C HIS A 84 -0.64 16.09 9.75
N GLN A 85 -0.99 15.34 10.80
CA GLN A 85 -1.44 15.92 12.08
C GLN A 85 -0.33 16.69 12.79
N ALA A 86 0.92 16.30 12.60
CA ALA A 86 2.09 16.97 13.17
C ALA A 86 2.61 18.12 12.30
N GLU A 87 1.92 18.46 11.20
CA GLU A 87 2.36 19.46 10.21
C GLU A 87 3.80 19.20 9.71
N GLY A 88 4.18 17.93 9.62
CA GLY A 88 5.53 17.47 9.28
C GLY A 88 5.64 16.84 7.90
N ASP A 89 6.83 16.94 7.33
CA ASP A 89 7.17 16.32 6.04
C ASP A 89 7.75 14.92 6.23
N ILE A 90 7.56 14.04 5.24
CA ILE A 90 8.19 12.72 5.21
C ILE A 90 9.38 12.77 4.25
N LEU A 91 10.57 12.54 4.78
CA LEU A 91 11.82 12.50 4.01
C LEU A 91 12.48 11.12 4.09
N TRP A 92 13.13 10.72 3.01
CA TRP A 92 14.02 9.55 2.98
C TRP A 92 15.27 9.83 2.14
N GLY A 93 16.35 9.08 2.42
CA GLY A 93 17.62 9.23 1.72
C GLY A 93 18.50 10.39 2.18
N VAL A 94 18.26 10.89 3.39
CA VAL A 94 19.06 11.95 4.03
C VAL A 94 20.46 11.48 4.39
#